data_AF-A0A1I1P3K0-F1
#
_entry.id   AF-A0A1I1P3K0-F1
#
_cell.length_a   1.000
_cell.length_b   1.000
_cell.length_c   1.000
_cell.angle_alpha   90.00
_cell.angle_beta   90.00
_cell.angle_gamma   90.00
#
_symmetry.space_group_name_H-M   'P 1'
#
loop_
_entity.id
_entity.type
_entity.pdbx_description
1 polymer ?
#
loop_
_entity_poly.entity_id
_entity_poly.type
_entity_poly.pdbx_seq_one_letter_code
_entity_poly.pdbx_strand_id
1 'polypeptide(L)'
;MTALYVLDVPENAGVAEVAGRDPAVTVVRIGPYFEITAEGPIVIDRRATGCRHAVWYSSVAGLGRSRITQHDKDALRVEPA
;
A
#
# COMPACT_ATOMS: atom_id res chain seq x y z
N MET A 1 -3.70 -12.51 7.68
CA MET A 1 -4.04 -11.69 6.49
C MET A 1 -4.22 -10.21 6.80
N THR A 2 -3.26 -9.42 6.33
CA THR A 2 -3.29 -7.95 6.26
C THR A 2 -3.87 -7.50 4.92
N ALA A 3 -4.67 -6.44 4.91
CA ALA A 3 -5.25 -5.87 3.70
C ALA A 3 -5.13 -4.33 3.71
N LEU A 4 -4.57 -3.80 2.64
CA LEU A 4 -4.45 -2.38 2.33
C LEU A 4 -5.14 -2.09 1.00
N TYR A 5 -5.92 -1.02 0.96
CA TYR A 5 -6.58 -0.56 -0.27
C TYR A 5 -5.99 0.77 -0.71
N VAL A 6 -5.69 0.87 -2.01
CA VAL A 6 -5.14 2.06 -2.66
C VAL A 6 -5.99 2.35 -3.90
N LEU A 7 -6.34 3.61 -4.16
CA LEU A 7 -7.13 3.97 -5.35
C LEU A 7 -6.30 3.69 -6.63
N ASP A 8 -6.89 3.02 -7.62
CA ASP A 8 -6.30 2.75 -8.94
C ASP A 8 -6.35 4.02 -9.81
N VAL A 9 -5.42 4.93 -9.53
CA VAL A 9 -5.17 6.17 -10.30
C VAL A 9 -3.67 6.30 -10.58
N PRO A 10 -3.28 7.01 -11.65
CA PRO A 10 -1.87 7.14 -12.05
C PRO A 10 -0.95 7.63 -10.92
N GLU A 11 -1.44 8.53 -10.06
CA GLU A 11 -0.70 9.08 -8.93
C GLU A 11 -0.30 8.02 -7.89
N ASN A 12 -1.11 6.97 -7.74
CA ASN A 12 -0.94 5.91 -6.76
C ASN A 12 -0.33 4.63 -7.34
N ALA A 13 -0.18 4.53 -8.67
CA ALA A 13 0.27 3.32 -9.35
C ALA A 13 1.60 2.78 -8.79
N GLY A 14 2.54 3.68 -8.47
CA GLY A 14 3.83 3.30 -7.89
C GLY A 14 3.72 2.67 -6.49
N VAL A 15 2.67 2.96 -5.71
CA VAL A 15 2.43 2.32 -4.40
C VAL A 15 2.10 0.84 -4.59
N ALA A 16 1.17 0.54 -5.50
CA ALA A 16 0.76 -0.83 -5.81
C ALA A 16 1.90 -1.62 -6.49
N GLU A 17 2.62 -0.98 -7.43
CA GLU A 17 3.77 -1.58 -8.10
C GLU A 17 4.87 -1.97 -7.11
N VAL A 18 5.27 -1.07 -6.22
CA VAL A 18 6.33 -1.34 -5.23
C VAL A 18 5.89 -2.39 -4.22
N ALA A 19 4.64 -2.36 -3.77
CA ALA A 19 4.11 -3.40 -2.90
C ALA A 19 4.22 -4.80 -3.54
N GLY A 20 3.86 -4.92 -4.82
CA GLY A 20 3.92 -6.18 -5.56
C GLY A 20 5.34 -6.69 -5.89
N ARG A 21 6.40 -5.95 -5.54
CA ARG A 21 7.79 -6.44 -5.66
C ARG A 21 8.14 -7.46 -4.58
N ASP A 22 7.41 -7.46 -3.46
CA ASP A 22 7.54 -8.49 -2.44
C ASP A 22 6.76 -9.76 -2.86
N PRO A 23 7.40 -10.93 -3.01
CA PRO A 23 6.71 -12.16 -3.42
C PRO A 23 5.67 -12.65 -2.41
N ALA A 24 5.68 -12.17 -1.17
CA ALA A 24 4.65 -12.48 -0.17
C ALA A 24 3.40 -11.59 -0.29
N VAL A 25 3.43 -10.56 -1.15
CA VAL A 25 2.34 -9.61 -1.37
C VAL A 25 1.60 -9.97 -2.65
N THR A 26 0.28 -10.03 -2.57
CA THR A 26 -0.62 -10.14 -3.73
C THR A 26 -1.29 -8.80 -3.99
N VAL A 27 -1.25 -8.35 -5.24
CA VAL A 27 -1.92 -7.13 -5.70
C VAL A 27 -2.97 -7.51 -6.74
N VAL A 28 -4.23 -7.21 -6.46
CA VAL A 28 -5.34 -7.42 -7.40
C VAL A 28 -6.12 -6.12 -7.57
N ARG A 29 -6.87 -6.01 -8.66
CA ARG A 29 -7.78 -4.88 -8.90
C ARG A 29 -9.20 -5.26 -8.48
N ILE A 30 -9.83 -4.42 -7.67
CA ILE A 30 -11.23 -4.54 -7.26
C ILE A 30 -11.95 -3.21 -7.47
N GLY A 31 -12.78 -3.13 -8.51
CA GLY A 31 -13.43 -1.85 -8.87
C GLY A 31 -12.38 -0.75 -9.09
N PRO A 32 -12.49 0.42 -8.42
CA PRO A 32 -11.52 1.52 -8.57
C PRO A 32 -10.31 1.40 -7.64
N TYR A 33 -10.06 0.25 -7.00
CA TYR A 33 -8.96 0.07 -6.05
C TYR A 33 -8.00 -1.05 -6.44
N PHE A 34 -6.74 -0.90 -6.06
CA PHE A 34 -5.85 -2.01 -5.78
C PHE A 34 -6.15 -2.55 -4.37
N GLU A 35 -6.41 -3.84 -4.27
CA GLU A 35 -6.36 -4.60 -3.03
C GLU A 35 -4.98 -5.24 -2.92
N ILE A 36 -4.26 -4.87 -1.86
CA ILE A 36 -2.90 -5.31 -1.56
C ILE A 36 -2.99 -6.16 -0.29
N THR A 37 -2.70 -7.46 -0.41
CA THR A 37 -2.84 -8.43 0.68
C THR A 37 -1.56 -9.21 0.92
N ALA A 38 -1.34 -9.58 2.18
CA ALA A 38 -0.26 -10.46 2.61
C ALA A 38 -0.68 -11.22 3.88
N GLU A 39 -0.05 -12.35 4.19
CA GLU A 39 -0.30 -13.02 5.47
C GLU A 39 0.30 -12.28 6.66
N GLY A 40 1.46 -11.65 6.44
CA GLY A 40 2.18 -10.83 7.41
C GLY A 40 2.11 -9.33 7.09
N PRO A 41 3.10 -8.55 7.55
CA PRO A 41 3.11 -7.10 7.33
C PRO A 41 3.27 -6.76 5.85
N ILE A 42 2.66 -5.66 5.43
CA ILE A 42 2.93 -5.01 4.14
C ILE A 42 3.86 -3.83 4.41
N VAL A 43 5.00 -3.77 3.70
CA VAL A 43 5.97 -2.68 3.81
C VAL A 43 6.24 -2.10 2.44
N ILE A 44 6.02 -0.79 2.29
CA ILE A 44 6.20 -0.07 1.03
C ILE A 44 7.23 1.05 1.27
N ASP A 45 8.36 0.98 0.57
CA ASP A 45 9.37 2.04 0.57
C ASP A 45 8.85 3.26 -0.20
N ARG A 46 8.76 4.40 0.48
CA ARG A 46 8.20 5.62 -0.11
C ARG A 46 8.98 6.08 -1.33
N ARG A 47 10.32 6.04 -1.28
CA ARG A 47 11.17 6.60 -2.35
C ARG A 47 11.07 5.78 -3.62
N ALA A 48 10.94 4.46 -3.49
CA ALA A 48 10.77 3.54 -4.60
C ALA A 48 9.45 3.75 -5.38
N THR A 49 8.42 4.31 -4.73
CA THR A 49 7.11 4.54 -5.38
C THR A 49 7.12 5.68 -6.39
N GLY A 50 8.06 6.62 -6.28
CA GLY A 50 8.03 7.88 -7.04
C GLY A 50 6.84 8.80 -6.69
N CYS A 51 6.02 8.46 -5.70
CA CYS A 51 4.87 9.28 -5.32
C CYS A 51 5.31 10.66 -4.82
N ARG A 52 4.58 11.68 -5.29
CA ARG A 52 4.72 13.06 -4.78
C ARG A 52 4.36 13.10 -3.30
N HIS A 53 4.97 14.04 -2.58
CA HIS A 53 4.85 14.10 -1.12
C HIS A 53 3.40 14.15 -0.61
N ALA A 54 2.55 14.99 -1.20
CA ALA A 54 1.14 15.06 -0.81
C ALA A 54 0.37 13.76 -1.12
N VAL A 55 0.62 13.18 -2.30
CA VAL A 55 -0.01 11.94 -2.76
C VAL A 55 0.30 10.77 -1.82
N TRP A 56 1.54 10.68 -1.37
CA TRP A 56 1.98 9.63 -0.45
C TRP A 56 1.11 9.54 0.80
N TYR A 57 0.84 10.68 1.44
CA TYR A 57 0.04 10.75 2.67
C TYR A 57 -1.46 10.58 2.43
N SER A 58 -1.94 10.65 1.19
CA SER A 58 -3.33 10.38 0.80
C SER A 58 -3.52 9.04 0.10
N SER A 59 -2.47 8.21 -0.03
CA SER A 59 -2.50 6.99 -0.85
C SER A 59 -3.36 5.87 -0.27
N VAL A 60 -3.59 5.85 1.05
CA VAL A 60 -4.40 4.84 1.72
C VAL A 60 -5.88 5.16 1.56
N ALA A 61 -6.60 4.31 0.83
CA ALA A 61 -8.06 4.38 0.71
C ALA A 61 -8.79 3.64 1.85
N GLY A 62 -8.17 2.61 2.42
CA GLY A 62 -8.76 1.85 3.52
C GLY A 62 -7.88 0.70 3.98
N LEU A 63 -8.30 0.07 5.08
CA LEU A 63 -7.65 -1.10 5.68
C LEU A 63 -8.68 -2.18 5.97
N GLY A 64 -8.32 -3.45 5.77
CA GLY A 64 -9.14 -4.60 6.17
C GLY A 64 -8.45 -5.37 7.30
N ARG A 65 -9.07 -5.43 8.49
CA ARG A 65 -8.54 -6.15 9.68
C ARG A 65 -7.04 -5.88 9.95
N SER A 66 -6.62 -4.64 9.73
CA SER A 66 -5.21 -4.23 9.74
C SER A 66 -5.06 -2.86 10.36
N ARG A 67 -3.84 -2.51 10.78
CA ARG A 67 -3.48 -1.19 11.31
C ARG A 67 -2.21 -0.66 10.65
N ILE A 68 -2.14 0.65 10.45
CA ILE A 68 -0.90 1.32 10.05
C ILE A 68 -0.02 1.48 11.30
N THR A 69 1.20 0.96 11.26
CA THR A 69 2.20 1.14 12.33
C THR A 69 3.29 2.14 11.95
N GLN A 70 3.40 2.48 10.66
CA GLN A 70 4.28 3.53 10.15
C GLN A 70 3.67 4.12 8.88
N HIS A 71 3.63 5.45 8.76
CA HIS A 71 3.35 6.14 7.51
C HIS A 71 4.07 7.48 7.53
N ASP A 72 5.30 7.49 7.07
CA ASP A 72 6.19 8.64 7.20
C ASP A 72 7.00 8.89 5.93
N LYS A 73 8.08 9.67 6.03
CA LYS A 73 8.93 10.05 4.89
C LYS A 73 9.75 8.90 4.32
N ASP A 74 9.78 7.75 4.97
CA ASP A 74 10.61 6.61 4.59
C ASP A 74 9.74 5.42 4.17
N ALA A 75 8.67 5.08 4.92
CA ALA A 75 7.85 3.90 4.60
C ALA A 75 6.39 3.99 5.03
N LEU A 76 5.57 3.14 4.38
CA LEU A 76 4.24 2.75 4.85
C LEU A 76 4.33 1.30 5.31
N ARG A 77 3.99 1.06 6.58
CA ARG A 77 3.92 -0.27 7.19
C ARG A 77 2.52 -0.52 7.71
N VAL A 78 1.94 -1.61 7.25
CA VAL A 78 0.62 -2.10 7.67
C VAL A 78 0.78 -3.49 8.28
N GLU A 79 0.22 -3.69 9.47
CA GLU A 79 0.28 -4.96 10.20
C GLU A 79 -1.13 -5.51 10.46
N PRO A 80 -1.27 -6.82 10.71
CA PRO A 80 -2.52 -7.38 11.21
C PRO A 80 -3.00 -6.64 12.47
N ALA A 81 -4.30 -6.36 12.56
CA ALA A 81 -4.90 -5.71 13.71
C ALA A 81 -4.99 -6.64 14.93
#